data_AF-A0A317NYL8-F1
#
_entry.id   AF-A0A317NYL8-F1
#
_cell.length_a   1.000
_cell.length_b   1.000
_cell.length_c   1.000
_cell.angle_alpha   90.00
_cell.angle_beta   90.00
_cell.angle_gamma   90.00
#
_symmetry.space_group_name_H-M   'P 1'
#
loop_
_entity.id
_entity.type
_entity.pdbx_description
1 polymer ?
#
loop_
_entity_poly.entity_id
_entity_poly.type
_entity_poly.pdbx_seq_one_letter_code
_entity_poly.pdbx_strand_id
1 'polypeptide(L)'
;MDDSRTTLPRLRDYSRPLTAAAILGVVLLTGGIALGLHSLVFAAGNPVEIQPRIAGDIADELGVFAIVLGVAALLALAGALRWSRSLQAAGFGNVPTVAMHLIVVAEFVISVKLDIRDTVMRTLEHYSRFPQLPVAVAAWILTVVGTVLVLGASFAPPVRGALSRRSGATMAMIGVLVCAIATGIAVRAGDDSRFIDHRTAPPAAAAPVPSRLGTEQFRLELPSSATVVAGGPGFLVGTDTGITAYDGVTGEPRWHHLRPGAHEQGVRLDVRSLAVIGPENVAISYWNRLGWKAFDASTGEVLWTSTDFSHGESTELGTVEPDVSLPMLTWRDGGALIRYDARTGRRMWSAPRVPVDCAKGQSTTAITSTAVYQVMLCGTGSTTTTAIRALDALTGTPIAQRDLAVPDARRVPEVSVVDDVVSVDWDQRAGPLRHVHFASPDDLRTAEVTEPASVLSADPTAVLSTVGSRTTLTERDHPAGTRPLPVVLGHARYSLPYRETLLLAEEVVSIDDGLRTWHRGDLVENTPPNSLARCDPAQLLPAPGIVLILCDAATTAETQQIIGAAHR
;
A
#
# COMPACT_ATOMS: atom_id res chain seq x y z
N MET A 1 26.07 -19.51 77.94
CA MET A 1 27.24 -19.68 77.07
C MET A 1 26.84 -20.77 76.08
N ASP A 2 26.11 -20.35 75.05
CA ASP A 2 25.50 -21.22 74.05
C ASP A 2 26.43 -21.27 72.84
N ASP A 3 27.00 -22.45 72.57
CA ASP A 3 27.98 -22.69 71.50
C ASP A 3 27.22 -22.89 70.18
N SER A 4 26.76 -21.79 69.58
CA SER A 4 26.13 -21.78 68.26
C SER A 4 27.19 -22.04 67.18
N ARG A 5 27.53 -23.31 66.96
CA ARG A 5 28.31 -23.75 65.80
C ARG A 5 27.50 -23.50 64.54
N THR A 6 27.77 -22.39 63.88
CA THR A 6 27.36 -22.13 62.50
C THR A 6 28.00 -23.19 61.61
N THR A 7 27.24 -24.25 61.30
CA THR A 7 27.59 -25.20 60.24
C THR A 7 27.62 -24.44 58.92
N LEU A 8 28.82 -24.08 58.48
CA LEU A 8 29.03 -23.54 57.14
C LEU A 8 28.51 -24.57 56.11
N PRO A 9 27.63 -24.16 55.18
CA PRO A 9 27.11 -25.05 54.15
C PRO A 9 28.28 -25.69 53.39
N ARG A 10 28.23 -27.01 53.20
CA ARG A 10 29.30 -27.73 52.51
C ARG A 10 29.35 -27.24 51.06
N LEU A 11 30.53 -26.89 50.56
CA LEU A 11 30.80 -26.51 49.16
C LEU A 11 30.15 -27.42 48.10
N ARG A 12 29.83 -28.67 48.47
CA ARG A 12 29.13 -29.65 47.64
C ARG A 12 27.68 -29.26 47.28
N ASP A 13 27.01 -28.49 48.13
CA ASP A 13 25.59 -28.14 47.97
C ASP A 13 25.37 -27.09 46.86
N TYR A 14 26.37 -26.25 46.58
CA TYR A 14 26.32 -25.23 45.51
C TYR A 14 26.51 -25.77 44.08
N SER A 15 27.01 -27.00 43.93
CA SER A 15 27.36 -27.56 42.61
C SER A 15 26.16 -28.05 41.77
N ARG A 16 25.10 -28.51 42.45
CA ARG A 16 23.87 -28.98 41.82
C ARG A 16 23.08 -27.86 41.12
N PRO A 17 22.79 -26.71 41.76
CA PRO A 17 22.08 -25.62 41.09
C PRO A 17 22.86 -25.06 39.89
N LEU A 18 24.19 -24.99 39.97
CA LEU A 18 25.03 -24.50 38.86
C LEU A 18 25.00 -25.44 37.65
N THR A 19 25.06 -26.76 37.86
CA THR A 19 24.95 -27.73 36.76
C THR A 19 23.54 -27.73 36.16
N ALA A 20 22.51 -27.58 37.00
CA ALA A 20 21.13 -27.46 36.57
C ALA A 20 20.89 -26.19 35.73
N ALA A 21 21.47 -25.06 36.15
CA ALA A 21 21.50 -23.81 35.40
C ALA A 21 22.24 -23.97 34.06
N ALA A 22 23.37 -24.69 34.02
CA ALA A 22 24.11 -24.94 32.78
C ALA A 22 23.26 -25.70 31.75
N ILE A 23 22.57 -26.77 32.17
CA ILE A 23 21.69 -27.57 31.30
C ILE A 23 20.58 -26.68 30.74
N LEU A 24 19.93 -25.90 31.61
CA LEU A 24 18.92 -24.93 31.20
C LEU A 24 19.50 -23.93 30.19
N GLY A 25 20.66 -23.33 30.49
CA GLY A 25 21.32 -22.35 29.63
C GLY A 25 21.68 -22.92 28.25
N VAL A 26 22.15 -24.15 28.15
CA VAL A 26 22.40 -24.83 26.86
C VAL A 26 21.12 -24.97 26.04
N VAL A 27 20.01 -25.34 26.68
CA VAL A 27 18.71 -25.46 25.99
C VAL A 27 18.23 -24.08 25.52
N LEU A 28 18.34 -23.04 26.34
CA LEU A 28 17.97 -21.67 25.97
C LEU A 28 18.85 -21.13 24.82
N LEU A 29 20.17 -21.37 24.85
CA LEU A 29 21.08 -21.00 23.74
C LEU A 29 20.66 -21.69 22.44
N THR A 30 20.37 -23.00 22.51
CA THR A 30 19.93 -23.76 21.33
C THR A 30 18.59 -23.24 20.79
N GLY A 31 17.64 -22.93 21.68
CA GLY A 31 16.37 -22.31 21.31
C GLY A 31 16.52 -20.90 20.73
N GLY A 32 17.42 -20.09 21.30
CA GLY A 32 17.77 -18.76 20.80
C GLY A 32 18.35 -18.81 19.39
N ILE A 33 19.30 -19.70 19.13
CA ILE A 33 19.86 -19.92 17.78
C ILE A 33 18.77 -20.36 16.80
N ALA A 34 17.92 -21.32 17.19
CA ALA A 34 16.84 -21.81 16.34
C ALA A 34 15.82 -20.70 15.99
N LEU A 35 15.48 -19.84 16.96
CA LEU A 35 14.60 -18.69 16.73
C LEU A 35 15.27 -17.59 15.90
N GLY A 36 16.58 -17.35 16.09
CA GLY A 36 17.33 -16.44 15.24
C GLY A 36 17.33 -16.89 13.78
N LEU A 37 17.53 -18.20 13.53
CA LEU A 37 17.39 -18.79 12.19
C LEU A 37 15.96 -18.67 11.66
N HIS A 38 14.96 -18.92 12.51
CA HIS A 38 13.56 -18.77 12.11
C HIS A 38 13.23 -17.34 11.71
N SER A 39 13.73 -16.36 12.45
CA SER A 39 13.59 -14.94 12.15
C SER A 39 14.15 -14.58 10.78
N LEU A 40 15.36 -15.06 10.44
CA LEU A 40 16.02 -14.70 9.18
C LEU A 40 15.42 -15.39 7.94
N VAL A 41 14.92 -16.62 8.09
CA VAL A 41 14.55 -17.47 6.94
C VAL A 41 13.04 -17.57 6.73
N PHE A 42 12.26 -17.55 7.81
CA PHE A 42 10.83 -17.92 7.74
C PHE A 42 9.90 -16.83 8.23
N ALA A 43 10.33 -15.96 9.14
CA ALA A 43 9.48 -14.88 9.63
C ALA A 43 9.42 -13.76 8.59
N ALA A 44 8.21 -13.39 8.18
CA ALA A 44 8.00 -12.28 7.26
C ALA A 44 8.49 -10.96 7.89
N GLY A 45 9.34 -10.24 7.15
CA GLY A 45 9.75 -8.88 7.47
C GLY A 45 8.64 -7.87 7.20
N ASN A 46 8.91 -6.59 7.48
CA ASN A 46 8.01 -5.52 7.08
C ASN A 46 8.01 -5.39 5.55
N PRO A 47 6.84 -5.39 4.87
CA PRO A 47 6.77 -5.24 3.41
C PRO A 47 7.19 -3.86 2.90
N VAL A 48 7.16 -2.82 3.75
CA VAL A 48 7.67 -1.51 3.39
C VAL A 48 9.16 -1.51 3.61
N GLU A 49 9.91 -1.13 2.57
CA GLU A 49 11.32 -0.80 2.71
C GLU A 49 11.44 0.38 3.68
N ILE A 50 11.67 0.04 4.94
CA ILE A 50 11.93 1.02 5.98
C ILE A 50 13.22 1.69 5.57
N GLN A 51 13.24 3.03 5.55
CA GLN A 51 14.46 3.79 5.26
C GLN A 51 15.67 3.04 5.84
N PRO A 52 16.70 2.74 5.02
CA PRO A 52 17.68 1.65 5.22
C PRO A 52 18.67 1.89 6.37
N ARG A 53 18.22 2.51 7.46
CA ARG A 53 18.99 2.80 8.65
C ARG A 53 18.30 2.41 9.95
N ILE A 54 17.00 2.08 9.98
CA ILE A 54 16.27 2.11 11.27
C ILE A 54 15.60 0.80 11.69
N ALA A 55 15.05 -0.06 10.84
CA ALA A 55 14.28 -1.20 11.36
C ALA A 55 14.36 -2.54 10.63
N GLY A 56 14.53 -2.59 9.30
CA GLY A 56 14.81 -3.86 8.60
C GLY A 56 16.12 -4.47 9.11
N ASP A 57 17.17 -3.66 9.16
CA ASP A 57 18.49 -4.07 9.64
C ASP A 57 18.46 -4.59 11.07
N ILE A 58 17.58 -4.10 11.95
CA ILE A 58 17.63 -4.46 13.38
C ILE A 58 17.12 -5.87 13.63
N ALA A 59 16.02 -6.28 13.00
CA ALA A 59 15.52 -7.63 13.17
C ALA A 59 16.54 -8.66 12.64
N ASP A 60 17.17 -8.35 11.51
CA ASP A 60 18.24 -9.16 10.92
C ASP A 60 19.50 -9.18 11.79
N GLU A 61 19.98 -8.01 12.24
CA GLU A 61 21.12 -7.88 13.13
C GLU A 61 20.91 -8.65 14.44
N LEU A 62 19.76 -8.49 15.10
CA LEU A 62 19.45 -9.23 16.33
C LEU A 62 19.38 -10.74 16.10
N GLY A 63 18.78 -11.17 14.98
CA GLY A 63 18.76 -12.58 14.58
C GLY A 63 20.18 -13.14 14.37
N VAL A 64 21.02 -12.41 13.62
CA VAL A 64 22.42 -12.77 13.37
C VAL A 64 23.23 -12.78 14.66
N PHE A 65 23.10 -11.77 15.52
CA PHE A 65 23.82 -11.72 16.80
C PHE A 65 23.39 -12.87 17.72
N ALA A 66 22.10 -13.20 17.79
CA ALA A 66 21.61 -14.35 18.57
C ALA A 66 22.21 -15.67 18.08
N ILE A 67 22.37 -15.85 16.76
CA ILE A 67 23.02 -17.04 16.17
C ILE A 67 24.52 -17.04 16.47
N VAL A 68 25.24 -15.97 16.14
CA VAL A 68 26.71 -15.90 16.24
C VAL A 68 27.16 -16.03 17.69
N LEU A 69 26.56 -15.27 18.60
CA LEU A 69 26.92 -15.31 20.02
C LEU A 69 26.45 -16.60 20.69
N GLY A 70 25.28 -17.12 20.30
CA GLY A 70 24.79 -18.41 20.78
C GLY A 70 25.72 -19.57 20.39
N VAL A 71 26.14 -19.63 19.13
CA VAL A 71 27.09 -20.65 18.64
C VAL A 71 28.45 -20.47 19.31
N ALA A 72 28.95 -19.24 19.43
CA ALA A 72 30.22 -18.96 20.11
C ALA A 72 30.18 -19.41 21.58
N ALA A 73 29.08 -19.17 22.30
CA ALA A 73 28.89 -19.60 23.68
C ALA A 73 28.86 -21.14 23.81
N LEU A 74 28.14 -21.83 22.91
CA LEU A 74 28.11 -23.29 22.86
C LEU A 74 29.49 -23.89 22.54
N LEU A 75 30.24 -23.30 21.61
CA LEU A 75 31.60 -23.74 21.27
C LEU A 75 32.59 -23.48 22.41
N ALA A 76 32.50 -22.32 23.07
CA ALA A 76 33.31 -22.00 24.24
C ALA A 76 33.03 -22.97 25.39
N LEU A 77 31.76 -23.31 25.65
CA LEU A 77 31.38 -24.33 26.62
C LEU A 77 31.91 -25.71 26.23
N ALA A 78 31.73 -26.15 24.98
CA ALA A 78 32.21 -27.45 24.52
C ALA A 78 33.74 -27.56 24.63
N GLY A 79 34.47 -26.50 24.27
CA GLY A 79 35.91 -26.38 24.45
C GLY A 79 36.32 -26.43 25.92
N ALA A 80 35.59 -25.71 26.80
CA ALA A 80 35.78 -25.77 28.24
C ALA A 80 35.65 -27.19 28.77
N LEU A 81 34.57 -27.89 28.39
CA LEU A 81 34.30 -29.25 28.84
C LEU A 81 35.35 -30.24 28.32
N ARG A 82 35.74 -30.14 27.05
CA ARG A 82 36.70 -31.05 26.41
C ARG A 82 38.14 -30.84 26.89
N TRP A 83 38.56 -29.60 27.13
CA TRP A 83 39.96 -29.26 27.41
C TRP A 83 40.24 -28.78 28.82
N SER A 84 39.24 -28.67 29.70
CA SER A 84 39.39 -28.21 31.09
C SER A 84 40.59 -28.83 31.82
N ARG A 85 40.76 -30.15 31.75
CA ARG A 85 41.87 -30.85 32.42
C ARG A 85 43.24 -30.49 31.85
N SER A 86 43.34 -30.37 30.53
CA SER A 86 44.59 -30.02 29.84
C SER A 86 44.97 -28.56 30.09
N LEU A 87 43.99 -27.66 29.99
CA LEU A 87 44.18 -26.22 30.25
C LEU A 87 44.53 -25.95 31.71
N GLN A 88 43.93 -26.67 32.66
CA GLN A 88 44.32 -26.58 34.08
C GLN A 88 45.75 -27.06 34.31
N ALA A 89 46.15 -28.18 33.70
CA ALA A 89 47.52 -28.69 33.79
C ALA A 89 48.55 -27.72 33.18
N ALA A 90 48.16 -26.97 32.15
CA ALA A 90 48.99 -25.97 31.48
C ALA A 90 48.93 -24.56 32.11
N GLY A 91 48.20 -24.36 33.22
CA GLY A 91 48.05 -23.05 33.87
C GLY A 91 47.04 -22.09 33.21
N PHE A 92 46.37 -22.50 32.14
CA PHE A 92 45.37 -21.74 31.38
C PHE A 92 43.92 -22.06 31.78
N GLY A 93 43.69 -22.52 33.02
CA GLY A 93 42.38 -23.00 33.47
C GLY A 93 41.22 -22.00 33.32
N ASN A 94 41.51 -20.70 33.22
CA ASN A 94 40.53 -19.61 33.15
C ASN A 94 40.15 -19.19 31.72
N VAL A 95 40.80 -19.72 30.67
CA VAL A 95 40.57 -19.26 29.28
C VAL A 95 39.10 -19.36 28.84
N PRO A 96 38.37 -20.47 29.09
CA PRO A 96 36.97 -20.55 28.67
C PRO A 96 36.06 -19.60 29.46
N THR A 97 36.36 -19.37 30.74
CA THR A 97 35.66 -18.38 31.56
C THR A 97 35.86 -16.98 30.99
N VAL A 98 37.09 -16.61 30.63
CA VAL A 98 37.39 -15.32 29.97
C VAL A 98 36.63 -15.19 28.66
N ALA A 99 36.61 -16.23 27.82
CA ALA A 99 35.86 -16.23 26.57
C ALA A 99 34.36 -15.98 26.80
N MET A 100 33.74 -16.65 27.78
CA MET A 100 32.33 -16.44 28.11
C MET A 100 32.05 -15.04 28.66
N HIS A 101 32.97 -14.44 29.44
CA HIS A 101 32.84 -13.04 29.87
C HIS A 101 32.90 -12.09 28.68
N LEU A 102 33.80 -12.32 27.72
CA LEU A 102 33.89 -11.50 26.52
C LEU A 102 32.60 -11.57 25.70
N ILE A 103 31.96 -12.75 25.62
CA ILE A 103 30.65 -12.90 24.95
C ILE A 103 29.58 -12.08 25.69
N VAL A 104 29.46 -12.20 27.01
CA VAL A 104 28.48 -11.41 27.80
C VAL A 104 28.74 -9.91 27.70
N VAL A 105 30.01 -9.48 27.73
CA VAL A 105 30.39 -8.07 27.54
C VAL A 105 30.02 -7.61 26.13
N ALA A 106 30.25 -8.43 25.10
CA ALA A 106 29.84 -8.11 23.74
C ALA A 106 28.31 -7.98 23.64
N GLU A 107 27.54 -8.91 24.22
CA GLU A 107 26.07 -8.84 24.30
C GLU A 107 25.59 -7.55 24.98
N PHE A 108 26.21 -7.18 26.10
CA PHE A 108 25.88 -5.94 26.81
C PHE A 108 26.21 -4.70 25.97
N VAL A 109 27.40 -4.64 25.37
CA VAL A 109 27.83 -3.52 24.53
C VAL A 109 26.91 -3.38 23.31
N ILE A 110 26.52 -4.47 22.66
CA ILE A 110 25.55 -4.47 21.55
C ILE A 110 24.21 -3.94 22.04
N SER A 111 23.71 -4.44 23.18
CA SER A 111 22.40 -4.03 23.74
C SER A 111 22.33 -2.53 24.05
N VAL A 112 23.43 -1.97 24.60
CA VAL A 112 23.53 -0.54 24.90
C VAL A 112 23.72 0.29 23.63
N LYS A 113 24.57 -0.15 22.69
CA LYS A 113 24.84 0.60 21.45
C LYS A 113 23.64 0.69 20.52
N LEU A 114 22.85 -0.38 20.42
CA LEU A 114 21.65 -0.42 19.58
C LEU A 114 20.41 0.16 20.26
N ASP A 115 20.52 0.51 21.55
CA ASP A 115 19.39 0.88 22.41
C ASP A 115 18.17 -0.01 22.16
N ILE A 116 18.38 -1.34 22.23
CA ILE A 116 17.43 -2.35 21.72
C ILE A 116 16.02 -2.08 22.22
N ARG A 117 15.86 -1.67 23.49
CA ARG A 117 14.56 -1.38 24.08
C ARG A 117 13.85 -0.23 23.37
N ASP A 118 14.49 0.94 23.31
CA ASP A 118 13.89 2.13 22.71
C ASP A 118 13.65 1.92 21.22
N THR A 119 14.60 1.29 20.53
CA THR A 119 14.45 1.04 19.09
C THR A 119 13.35 0.02 18.79
N VAL A 120 13.24 -1.08 19.54
CA VAL A 120 12.14 -2.05 19.39
C VAL A 120 10.79 -1.39 19.68
N MET A 121 10.69 -0.60 20.76
CA MET A 121 9.44 0.08 21.11
C MET A 121 9.05 1.10 20.04
N ARG A 122 9.99 1.94 19.58
CA ARG A 122 9.75 2.86 18.47
C ARG A 122 9.35 2.12 17.21
N THR A 123 9.99 1.02 16.86
CA THR A 123 9.61 0.25 15.66
C THR A 123 8.21 -0.35 15.80
N LEU A 124 7.84 -0.88 16.97
CA LEU A 124 6.49 -1.42 17.20
C LEU A 124 5.41 -0.34 17.31
N GLU A 125 5.77 0.89 17.68
CA GLU A 125 4.87 2.06 17.69
C GLU A 125 4.75 2.70 16.29
N HIS A 126 5.82 2.65 15.50
CA HIS A 126 5.92 3.35 14.22
C HIS A 126 5.73 2.44 13.01
N TYR A 127 5.55 1.14 13.17
CA TYR A 127 5.34 0.23 12.05
C TYR A 127 4.26 -0.78 12.38
N SER A 128 3.68 -1.35 11.33
CA SER A 128 2.85 -2.54 11.46
C SER A 128 3.61 -3.63 12.19
N ARG A 129 2.87 -4.49 12.91
CA ARG A 129 3.53 -5.60 13.57
C ARG A 129 3.94 -6.61 12.51
N PHE A 130 5.14 -7.13 12.61
CA PHE A 130 5.61 -8.19 11.73
C PHE A 130 6.33 -9.25 12.59
N PRO A 131 6.20 -10.55 12.27
CA PRO A 131 6.67 -11.65 13.11
C PRO A 131 8.18 -11.64 13.31
N GLN A 132 8.96 -11.10 12.37
CA GLN A 132 10.42 -11.12 12.42
C GLN A 132 10.98 -10.44 13.67
N LEU A 133 10.58 -9.20 13.97
CA LEU A 133 11.20 -8.41 15.04
C LEU A 133 10.98 -9.04 16.44
N PRO A 134 9.76 -9.40 16.88
CA PRO A 134 9.56 -10.03 18.18
C PRO A 134 10.25 -11.39 18.29
N VAL A 135 10.35 -12.16 17.20
CA VAL A 135 11.07 -13.44 17.17
C VAL A 135 12.57 -13.21 17.33
N ALA A 136 13.16 -12.22 16.65
CA ALA A 136 14.56 -11.85 16.81
C ALA A 136 14.87 -11.37 18.24
N VAL A 137 13.98 -10.56 18.83
CA VAL A 137 14.11 -10.10 20.23
C VAL A 137 14.03 -11.27 21.21
N ALA A 138 13.10 -12.21 21.00
CA ALA A 138 13.02 -13.42 21.83
C ALA A 138 14.27 -14.30 21.68
N ALA A 139 14.78 -14.46 20.45
CA ALA A 139 16.04 -15.15 20.17
C ALA A 139 17.21 -14.53 20.95
N TRP A 140 17.35 -13.20 20.86
CA TRP A 140 18.36 -12.45 21.58
C TRP A 140 18.30 -12.65 23.10
N ILE A 141 17.10 -12.47 23.69
CA ILE A 141 16.89 -12.62 25.13
C ILE A 141 17.23 -14.04 25.60
N LEU A 142 16.79 -15.07 24.86
CA LEU A 142 17.10 -16.47 25.18
C LEU A 142 18.60 -16.75 25.11
N THR A 143 19.29 -16.20 24.10
CA THR A 143 20.75 -16.32 23.98
C THR A 143 21.45 -15.66 25.17
N VAL A 144 21.13 -14.40 25.49
CA VAL A 144 21.75 -13.68 26.62
C VAL A 144 21.52 -14.41 27.95
N VAL A 145 20.28 -14.80 28.24
CA VAL A 145 19.96 -15.55 29.48
C VAL A 145 20.67 -16.90 29.50
N GLY A 146 20.73 -17.58 28.35
CA GLY A 146 21.46 -18.83 28.20
C GLY A 146 22.96 -18.69 28.46
N THR A 147 23.60 -17.66 27.88
CA THR A 147 25.02 -17.33 28.07
C THR A 147 25.32 -17.08 29.55
N VAL A 148 24.51 -16.28 30.24
CA VAL A 148 24.66 -15.98 31.67
C VAL A 148 24.54 -17.23 32.54
N LEU A 149 23.56 -18.09 32.27
CA LEU A 149 23.36 -19.34 33.00
C LEU A 149 24.54 -20.32 32.83
N VAL A 150 25.07 -20.43 31.61
CA VAL A 150 26.26 -21.25 31.33
C VAL A 150 27.51 -20.64 31.96
N LEU A 151 27.66 -19.32 31.95
CA LEU A 151 28.80 -18.63 32.56
C LEU A 151 28.87 -18.92 34.07
N GLY A 152 27.74 -18.91 34.77
CA GLY A 152 27.69 -19.27 36.19
C GLY A 152 28.26 -20.67 36.46
N ALA A 153 28.05 -21.62 35.55
CA ALA A 153 28.58 -22.98 35.66
C ALA A 153 30.09 -23.07 35.45
N SER A 154 30.69 -22.13 34.71
CA SER A 154 32.14 -22.08 34.47
C SER A 154 32.95 -21.76 35.73
N PHE A 155 32.30 -21.16 36.74
CA PHE A 155 32.90 -20.89 38.06
C PHE A 155 32.76 -22.05 39.05
N ALA A 156 31.96 -23.08 38.73
CA ALA A 156 31.83 -24.23 39.59
C ALA A 156 33.11 -25.10 39.52
N PRO A 157 33.69 -25.54 40.64
CA PRO A 157 34.74 -26.55 40.59
C PRO A 157 34.21 -27.81 39.88
N PRO A 158 35.04 -28.56 39.12
CA PRO A 158 34.60 -29.75 38.40
C PRO A 158 34.12 -30.83 39.38
N VAL A 159 32.84 -30.82 39.73
CA VAL A 159 32.28 -31.73 40.72
C VAL A 159 31.96 -33.07 40.05
N ARG A 160 32.59 -34.14 40.53
CA ARG A 160 32.38 -35.52 40.05
C ARG A 160 30.97 -36.08 40.29
N GLY A 161 30.06 -35.30 40.89
CA GLY A 161 28.68 -35.70 41.16
C GLY A 161 27.80 -35.31 39.99
N ALA A 162 27.61 -36.23 39.03
CA ALA A 162 26.61 -36.04 37.98
C ALA A 162 25.24 -35.77 38.61
N LEU A 163 24.53 -34.75 38.12
CA LEU A 163 23.09 -34.64 38.38
C LEU A 163 22.44 -35.99 38.04
N SER A 164 21.42 -36.39 38.80
CA SER A 164 20.64 -37.55 38.40
C SER A 164 20.11 -37.32 36.98
N ARG A 165 20.11 -38.35 36.13
CA ARG A 165 19.57 -38.24 34.75
C ARG A 165 18.15 -37.65 34.74
N ARG A 166 17.34 -37.98 35.75
CA ARG A 166 15.99 -37.44 35.95
C ARG A 166 16.01 -35.93 36.15
N SER A 167 16.83 -35.44 37.08
CA SER A 167 16.94 -34.00 37.36
C SER A 167 17.47 -33.21 36.16
N GLY A 168 18.44 -33.77 35.42
CA GLY A 168 18.92 -33.15 34.17
C GLY A 168 17.82 -33.08 33.10
N ALA A 169 17.07 -34.17 32.90
CA ALA A 169 15.93 -34.19 31.99
C ALA A 169 14.85 -33.17 32.40
N THR A 170 14.56 -33.03 33.69
CA THR A 170 13.60 -32.02 34.18
C THR A 170 14.04 -30.60 33.83
N MET A 171 15.32 -30.24 34.04
CA MET A 171 15.81 -28.89 33.68
C MET A 171 15.80 -28.65 32.17
N ALA A 172 16.14 -29.67 31.39
CA ALA A 172 16.04 -29.58 29.94
C ALA A 172 14.58 -29.35 29.48
N MET A 173 13.63 -30.08 30.06
CA MET A 173 12.19 -29.89 29.80
C MET A 173 11.70 -28.49 30.18
N ILE A 174 12.17 -27.95 31.31
CA ILE A 174 11.87 -26.55 31.70
C ILE A 174 12.43 -25.58 30.65
N GLY A 175 13.66 -25.79 30.18
CA GLY A 175 14.24 -24.96 29.12
C GLY A 175 13.45 -25.00 27.82
N VAL A 176 13.02 -26.20 27.39
CA VAL A 176 12.17 -26.37 26.22
C VAL A 176 10.83 -25.65 26.40
N LEU A 177 10.22 -25.75 27.58
CA LEU A 177 8.97 -25.05 27.90
C LEU A 177 9.15 -23.53 27.84
N VAL A 178 10.25 -22.99 28.39
CA VAL A 178 10.56 -21.56 28.32
C VAL A 178 10.74 -21.09 26.87
N CYS A 179 11.47 -21.85 26.05
CA CYS A 179 11.60 -21.56 24.63
C CYS A 179 10.24 -21.57 23.92
N ALA A 180 9.40 -22.58 24.15
CA ALA A 180 8.07 -22.68 23.55
C ALA A 180 7.16 -21.51 23.93
N ILE A 181 7.17 -21.09 25.21
CA ILE A 181 6.42 -19.92 25.68
C ILE A 181 6.95 -18.64 25.02
N ALA A 182 8.27 -18.45 24.98
CA ALA A 182 8.88 -17.28 24.35
C ALA A 182 8.53 -17.19 22.85
N THR A 183 8.59 -18.32 22.12
CA THR A 183 8.14 -18.41 20.72
C THR A 183 6.66 -18.06 20.59
N GLY A 184 5.79 -18.63 21.42
CA GLY A 184 4.36 -18.35 21.37
C GLY A 184 4.02 -16.88 21.63
N ILE A 185 4.70 -16.24 22.60
CA ILE A 185 4.56 -14.82 22.88
C ILE A 185 5.09 -13.98 21.71
N ALA A 186 6.24 -14.32 21.15
CA ALA A 186 6.85 -13.59 20.03
C ALA A 186 6.00 -13.66 18.76
N VAL A 187 5.58 -14.86 18.36
CA VAL A 187 4.68 -15.06 17.20
C VAL A 187 3.38 -14.32 17.41
N ARG A 188 2.77 -14.44 18.60
CA ARG A 188 1.58 -13.66 18.93
C ARG A 188 1.87 -12.16 18.84
N ALA A 189 2.95 -11.66 19.41
CA ALA A 189 3.28 -10.24 19.41
C ALA A 189 3.41 -9.66 18.00
N GLY A 190 4.00 -10.41 17.06
CA GLY A 190 4.17 -10.02 15.66
C GLY A 190 3.00 -10.35 14.73
N ASP A 191 1.95 -11.02 15.22
CA ASP A 191 0.75 -11.32 14.45
C ASP A 191 -0.14 -10.08 14.31
N ASP A 192 -0.05 -9.45 13.13
CA ASP A 192 -0.78 -8.25 12.72
C ASP A 192 -2.25 -8.50 12.40
N SER A 193 -2.62 -9.75 12.04
CA SER A 193 -4.00 -10.10 11.67
C SER A 193 -5.00 -9.81 12.78
N ARG A 194 -4.55 -9.79 14.03
CA ARG A 194 -5.35 -9.49 15.22
C ARG A 194 -5.79 -8.04 15.34
N PHE A 195 -5.19 -7.14 14.55
CA PHE A 195 -5.54 -5.72 14.47
C PHE A 195 -6.37 -5.39 13.23
N ILE A 196 -6.75 -6.41 12.47
CA ILE A 196 -7.51 -6.26 11.24
C ILE A 196 -8.89 -6.88 11.48
N ASP A 197 -9.92 -6.08 11.29
CA ASP A 197 -11.28 -6.56 11.10
C ASP A 197 -11.48 -6.72 9.59
N HIS A 198 -11.40 -7.97 9.12
CA HIS A 198 -11.55 -8.32 7.72
C HIS A 198 -12.75 -9.23 7.55
N ARG A 199 -13.73 -8.77 6.78
CA ARG A 199 -14.90 -9.53 6.36
C ARG A 199 -14.93 -9.59 4.85
N THR A 200 -15.03 -10.79 4.30
CA THR A 200 -15.22 -11.02 2.85
C THR A 200 -16.71 -11.24 2.52
N ALA A 201 -17.03 -11.12 1.23
CA ALA A 201 -18.35 -11.39 0.68
C ALA A 201 -18.29 -12.48 -0.42
N PRO A 202 -19.38 -13.22 -0.66
CA PRO A 202 -19.50 -14.05 -1.85
C PRO A 202 -19.35 -13.21 -3.13
N PRO A 203 -18.80 -13.80 -4.21
CA PRO A 203 -18.83 -13.16 -5.53
C PRO A 203 -20.26 -12.80 -5.93
N ALA A 204 -20.44 -11.61 -6.49
CA ALA A 204 -21.71 -11.20 -7.07
C ALA A 204 -21.45 -10.50 -8.41
N ALA A 205 -22.38 -10.65 -9.34
CA ALA A 205 -22.31 -9.98 -10.62
C ALA A 205 -22.54 -8.47 -10.41
N ALA A 206 -21.76 -7.66 -11.11
CA ALA A 206 -21.98 -6.22 -11.14
C ALA A 206 -23.28 -5.93 -11.91
N ALA A 207 -24.17 -5.14 -11.32
CA ALA A 207 -25.32 -4.59 -12.02
C ALA A 207 -24.83 -3.63 -13.12
N PRO A 208 -25.58 -3.44 -14.22
CA PRO A 208 -25.24 -2.42 -15.20
C PRO A 208 -25.27 -1.02 -14.56
N VAL A 209 -24.40 -0.14 -15.03
CA VAL A 209 -24.50 1.29 -14.70
C VAL A 209 -25.85 1.81 -15.22
N PRO A 210 -26.63 2.57 -14.42
CA PRO A 210 -27.91 3.11 -14.88
C PRO A 210 -27.76 3.98 -16.14
N SER A 211 -28.67 3.81 -17.11
CA SER A 211 -28.67 4.61 -18.34
C SER A 211 -29.21 6.03 -18.18
N ARG A 212 -29.91 6.29 -17.06
CA ARG A 212 -30.54 7.57 -16.71
C ARG A 212 -30.52 7.78 -15.20
N LEU A 213 -30.66 9.02 -14.77
CA LEU A 213 -30.74 9.35 -13.36
C LEU A 213 -32.13 8.97 -12.80
N GLY A 214 -32.15 8.30 -11.64
CA GLY A 214 -33.37 7.87 -10.96
C GLY A 214 -33.72 8.65 -9.69
N THR A 215 -34.56 8.06 -8.83
CA THR A 215 -34.86 8.59 -7.50
C THR A 215 -33.77 8.18 -6.49
N GLU A 216 -33.59 8.97 -5.43
CA GLU A 216 -32.76 8.59 -4.27
C GLU A 216 -33.20 7.23 -3.71
N GLN A 217 -32.24 6.30 -3.60
CA GLN A 217 -32.41 4.95 -3.06
C GLN A 217 -31.89 4.87 -1.63
N PHE A 218 -30.71 5.43 -1.38
CA PHE A 218 -30.09 5.47 -0.06
C PHE A 218 -29.20 6.70 0.09
N ARG A 219 -28.81 6.95 1.34
CA ARG A 219 -27.95 8.07 1.75
C ARG A 219 -26.96 7.58 2.80
N LEU A 220 -25.68 7.89 2.62
CA LEU A 220 -24.61 7.53 3.55
C LEU A 220 -23.92 8.79 4.06
N GLU A 221 -23.60 8.81 5.35
CA GLU A 221 -22.75 9.82 5.99
C GLU A 221 -21.33 9.27 6.09
N LEU A 222 -20.37 10.00 5.57
CA LEU A 222 -18.97 9.61 5.52
C LEU A 222 -18.08 10.63 6.24
N PRO A 223 -16.94 10.21 6.81
CA PRO A 223 -15.92 11.15 7.25
C PRO A 223 -15.49 12.07 6.10
N SER A 224 -15.19 13.34 6.37
CA SER A 224 -14.76 14.28 5.33
C SER A 224 -13.46 13.92 4.62
N SER A 225 -12.70 12.97 5.17
CA SER A 225 -11.48 12.42 4.59
C SER A 225 -11.73 11.18 3.73
N ALA A 226 -12.99 10.76 3.55
CA ALA A 226 -13.27 9.57 2.78
C ALA A 226 -12.99 9.77 1.28
N THR A 227 -12.58 8.70 0.63
CA THR A 227 -12.50 8.60 -0.83
C THR A 227 -13.49 7.55 -1.31
N VAL A 228 -14.17 7.81 -2.43
CA VAL A 228 -15.20 6.92 -2.97
C VAL A 228 -14.84 6.56 -4.39
N VAL A 229 -14.79 5.27 -4.70
CA VAL A 229 -14.47 4.79 -6.05
C VAL A 229 -15.50 3.76 -6.50
N ALA A 230 -15.88 3.81 -7.78
CA ALA A 230 -16.73 2.78 -8.37
C ALA A 230 -15.96 1.46 -8.48
N GLY A 231 -16.58 0.33 -8.12
CA GLY A 231 -15.91 -0.97 -8.19
C GLY A 231 -16.74 -2.14 -7.66
N GLY A 232 -16.41 -3.35 -8.13
CA GLY A 232 -17.20 -4.54 -7.80
C GLY A 232 -18.67 -4.37 -8.21
N PRO A 233 -19.61 -4.91 -7.41
CA PRO A 233 -21.06 -4.72 -7.64
C PRO A 233 -21.64 -3.38 -7.17
N GLY A 234 -20.80 -2.38 -6.91
CA GLY A 234 -21.24 -1.07 -6.43
C GLY A 234 -20.05 -0.12 -6.33
N PHE A 235 -19.68 0.23 -5.11
CA PHE A 235 -18.61 1.19 -4.85
C PHE A 235 -17.83 0.85 -3.58
N LEU A 236 -16.63 1.39 -3.47
CA LEU A 236 -15.76 1.25 -2.31
C LEU A 236 -15.57 2.61 -1.67
N VAL A 237 -15.55 2.63 -0.35
CA VAL A 237 -15.22 3.79 0.46
C VAL A 237 -13.93 3.50 1.22
N GLY A 238 -12.93 4.34 0.99
CA GLY A 238 -11.68 4.38 1.74
C GLY A 238 -11.74 5.43 2.83
N THR A 239 -11.39 5.04 4.05
CA THR A 239 -11.20 5.92 5.21
C THR A 239 -9.80 5.68 5.77
N ASP A 240 -9.29 6.54 6.64
CA ASP A 240 -7.99 6.32 7.29
C ASP A 240 -7.87 4.97 8.02
N THR A 241 -8.99 4.42 8.51
CA THR A 241 -9.06 3.11 9.15
C THR A 241 -9.08 1.94 8.19
N GLY A 242 -9.47 2.15 6.93
CA GLY A 242 -9.51 1.09 5.91
C GLY A 242 -10.61 1.23 4.88
N ILE A 243 -10.96 0.12 4.25
CA ILE A 243 -11.82 0.08 3.05
C ILE A 243 -13.09 -0.69 3.36
N THR A 244 -14.24 -0.16 2.93
CA THR A 244 -15.54 -0.85 2.97
C THR A 244 -16.16 -0.81 1.58
N ALA A 245 -16.61 -1.96 1.08
CA ALA A 245 -17.38 -2.04 -0.16
C ALA A 245 -18.87 -2.10 0.11
N TYR A 246 -19.62 -1.37 -0.70
CA TYR A 246 -21.07 -1.25 -0.62
C TYR A 246 -21.71 -1.81 -1.88
N ASP A 247 -22.87 -2.42 -1.70
CA ASP A 247 -23.72 -2.87 -2.79
C ASP A 247 -24.36 -1.65 -3.48
N GLY A 248 -24.24 -1.56 -4.81
CA GLY A 248 -24.76 -0.40 -5.53
C GLY A 248 -26.28 -0.28 -5.49
N VAL A 249 -27.00 -1.40 -5.41
CA VAL A 249 -28.47 -1.39 -5.44
C VAL A 249 -29.06 -1.05 -4.08
N THR A 250 -28.51 -1.64 -3.01
CA THR A 250 -29.06 -1.54 -1.66
C THR A 250 -28.37 -0.53 -0.77
N GLY A 251 -27.12 -0.16 -1.07
CA GLY A 251 -26.29 0.69 -0.21
C GLY A 251 -25.79 -0.02 1.06
N GLU A 252 -25.99 -1.33 1.18
CA GLU A 252 -25.53 -2.10 2.35
C GLU A 252 -24.04 -2.48 2.22
N PRO A 253 -23.28 -2.52 3.34
CA PRO A 253 -21.89 -2.96 3.32
C PRO A 253 -21.80 -4.46 3.02
N ARG A 254 -20.98 -4.83 2.03
CA ARG A 254 -20.77 -6.21 1.58
C ARG A 254 -19.56 -6.85 2.25
N TRP A 255 -18.42 -6.19 2.15
CA TRP A 255 -17.14 -6.62 2.69
C TRP A 255 -16.37 -5.41 3.22
N HIS A 256 -15.44 -5.62 4.14
CA HIS A 256 -14.60 -4.56 4.67
C HIS A 256 -13.23 -5.08 5.11
N HIS A 257 -12.22 -4.23 5.01
CA HIS A 257 -10.89 -4.45 5.55
C HIS A 257 -10.51 -3.22 6.38
N LEU A 258 -10.80 -3.30 7.68
CA LEU A 258 -10.65 -2.21 8.64
C LEU A 258 -9.51 -2.54 9.62
N ARG A 259 -8.81 -1.51 10.07
CA ARG A 259 -7.84 -1.57 11.16
C ARG A 259 -8.34 -0.71 12.32
N PRO A 260 -9.04 -1.30 13.30
CA PRO A 260 -9.38 -0.58 14.52
C PRO A 260 -8.11 -0.09 15.22
N GLY A 261 -8.07 1.20 15.56
CA GLY A 261 -6.90 1.82 16.18
C GLY A 261 -5.75 2.13 15.21
N ALA A 262 -6.07 2.35 13.93
CA ALA A 262 -5.12 2.75 12.88
C ALA A 262 -4.23 3.94 13.30
N HIS A 263 -4.83 4.95 13.97
CA HIS A 263 -4.13 6.15 14.43
C HIS A 263 -3.09 5.85 15.51
N GLU A 264 -3.45 5.06 16.51
CA GLU A 264 -2.58 4.70 17.64
C GLU A 264 -1.41 3.82 17.20
N GLN A 265 -1.59 3.05 16.13
CA GLN A 265 -0.54 2.23 15.51
C GLN A 265 0.24 3.03 14.44
N GLY A 266 -0.23 4.22 14.12
CA GLY A 266 0.22 5.05 13.00
C GLY A 266 0.22 4.33 11.65
N VAL A 267 -0.62 3.30 11.49
CA VAL A 267 -0.85 2.56 10.25
C VAL A 267 -2.26 2.92 9.76
N ARG A 268 -2.32 3.78 8.76
CA ARG A 268 -3.49 4.36 8.12
C ARG A 268 -3.47 4.09 6.62
N LEU A 269 -4.65 3.94 6.05
CA LEU A 269 -4.85 4.01 4.62
C LEU A 269 -4.54 5.44 4.15
N ASP A 270 -3.76 5.58 3.09
CA ASP A 270 -3.78 6.82 2.31
C ASP A 270 -5.04 6.82 1.46
N VAL A 271 -6.08 7.48 1.94
CA VAL A 271 -7.41 7.49 1.31
C VAL A 271 -7.37 7.87 -0.17
N ARG A 272 -6.44 8.74 -0.60
CA ARG A 272 -6.30 9.17 -2.00
C ARG A 272 -5.64 8.11 -2.88
N SER A 273 -5.02 7.10 -2.28
CA SER A 273 -4.41 5.98 -3.00
C SER A 273 -5.40 4.86 -3.35
N LEU A 274 -6.64 4.93 -2.84
CA LEU A 274 -7.67 3.95 -3.17
C LEU A 274 -8.05 4.11 -4.64
N ALA A 275 -7.87 3.04 -5.42
CA ALA A 275 -8.26 3.00 -6.82
C ALA A 275 -8.79 1.62 -7.19
N VAL A 276 -9.59 1.54 -8.25
CA VAL A 276 -10.10 0.27 -8.80
C VAL A 276 -9.57 0.10 -10.22
N ILE A 277 -9.00 -1.08 -10.50
CA ILE A 277 -8.58 -1.50 -11.83
C ILE A 277 -9.76 -2.21 -12.49
N GLY A 278 -10.54 -1.47 -13.30
CA GLY A 278 -11.87 -1.86 -13.77
C GLY A 278 -11.94 -3.23 -14.45
N PRO A 279 -11.16 -3.50 -15.52
CA PRO A 279 -11.24 -4.76 -16.26
C PRO A 279 -10.87 -6.00 -15.43
N GLU A 280 -10.01 -5.85 -14.43
CA GLU A 280 -9.56 -6.93 -13.56
C GLU A 280 -10.36 -7.02 -12.25
N ASN A 281 -11.22 -6.03 -11.99
CA ASN A 281 -12.01 -5.86 -10.78
C ASN A 281 -11.16 -5.94 -9.50
N VAL A 282 -10.04 -5.23 -9.49
CA VAL A 282 -9.08 -5.20 -8.38
C VAL A 282 -9.10 -3.83 -7.73
N ALA A 283 -9.33 -3.77 -6.41
CA ALA A 283 -9.13 -2.56 -5.64
C ALA A 283 -7.69 -2.53 -5.10
N ILE A 284 -6.97 -1.44 -5.31
CA ILE A 284 -5.63 -1.23 -4.79
C ILE A 284 -5.63 -0.06 -3.81
N SER A 285 -4.71 -0.12 -2.84
CA SER A 285 -4.53 0.93 -1.87
C SER A 285 -3.15 0.90 -1.25
N TYR A 286 -2.65 2.08 -0.90
CA TYR A 286 -1.44 2.28 -0.14
C TYR A 286 -1.74 2.51 1.34
N TRP A 287 -1.06 1.76 2.18
CA TRP A 287 -1.14 1.87 3.63
C TRP A 287 0.22 2.33 4.14
N ASN A 288 0.28 3.43 4.88
CA ASN A 288 1.58 3.88 5.39
C ASN A 288 2.17 2.78 6.30
N ARG A 289 3.48 2.51 6.14
CA ARG A 289 4.20 1.45 6.89
C ARG A 289 3.71 0.01 6.65
N LEU A 290 2.78 -0.21 5.72
CA LEU A 290 2.35 -1.53 5.24
C LEU A 290 2.51 -1.70 3.72
N GLY A 291 2.59 -0.60 2.98
CA GLY A 291 2.81 -0.59 1.54
C GLY A 291 1.52 -0.79 0.76
N TRP A 292 1.67 -1.21 -0.49
CA TRP A 292 0.55 -1.47 -1.39
C TRP A 292 -0.13 -2.79 -1.08
N LYS A 293 -1.47 -2.78 -1.08
CA LYS A 293 -2.32 -3.96 -0.99
C LYS A 293 -3.32 -3.96 -2.14
N ALA A 294 -3.60 -5.16 -2.65
CA ALA A 294 -4.68 -5.39 -3.59
C ALA A 294 -5.74 -6.32 -3.01
N PHE A 295 -6.98 -6.02 -3.37
CA PHE A 295 -8.17 -6.75 -2.98
C PHE A 295 -8.98 -7.07 -4.23
N ASP A 296 -9.64 -8.23 -4.26
CA ASP A 296 -10.71 -8.44 -5.22
C ASP A 296 -11.87 -7.50 -4.85
N ALA A 297 -12.23 -6.58 -5.74
CA ALA A 297 -13.19 -5.53 -5.43
C ALA A 297 -14.61 -6.08 -5.20
N SER A 298 -14.92 -7.31 -5.65
CA SER A 298 -16.23 -7.93 -5.45
C SER A 298 -16.37 -8.71 -4.15
N THR A 299 -15.29 -9.32 -3.66
CA THR A 299 -15.29 -10.22 -2.50
C THR A 299 -14.52 -9.68 -1.29
N GLY A 300 -13.61 -8.73 -1.49
CA GLY A 300 -12.70 -8.24 -0.47
C GLY A 300 -11.55 -9.19 -0.16
N GLU A 301 -11.36 -10.28 -0.91
CA GLU A 301 -10.22 -11.17 -0.72
C GLU A 301 -8.90 -10.43 -0.96
N VAL A 302 -7.93 -10.56 -0.05
CA VAL A 302 -6.59 -9.99 -0.23
C VAL A 302 -5.86 -10.79 -1.31
N LEU A 303 -5.60 -10.15 -2.44
CA LEU A 303 -4.92 -10.79 -3.57
C LEU A 303 -3.41 -10.80 -3.37
N TRP A 304 -2.85 -9.67 -2.92
CA TRP A 304 -1.44 -9.56 -2.57
C TRP A 304 -1.16 -8.35 -1.68
N THR A 305 -0.06 -8.44 -0.94
CA THR A 305 0.44 -7.37 -0.03
C THR A 305 1.93 -7.07 -0.22
N SER A 306 2.67 -7.94 -0.92
CA SER A 306 4.09 -7.78 -1.21
C SER A 306 4.40 -8.46 -2.54
N THR A 307 4.75 -7.67 -3.55
CA THR A 307 4.96 -8.10 -4.95
C THR A 307 6.02 -7.22 -5.61
N ASP A 308 6.40 -7.50 -6.86
CA ASP A 308 7.32 -6.62 -7.61
C ASP A 308 6.84 -5.16 -7.61
N PHE A 309 5.52 -4.94 -7.62
CA PHE A 309 4.92 -3.60 -7.55
C PHE A 309 5.18 -2.90 -6.21
N SER A 310 5.16 -3.63 -5.09
CA SER A 310 5.29 -3.02 -3.75
C SER A 310 6.72 -2.58 -3.40
N HIS A 311 7.72 -3.03 -4.17
CA HIS A 311 9.14 -2.73 -3.93
C HIS A 311 9.66 -1.52 -4.73
N GLY A 312 8.80 -0.82 -5.48
CA GLY A 312 9.19 0.42 -6.13
C GLY A 312 9.56 1.49 -5.10
N GLU A 313 10.75 2.10 -5.23
CA GLU A 313 11.31 3.10 -4.29
C GLU A 313 10.47 4.38 -4.09
N SER A 314 9.37 4.55 -4.83
CA SER A 314 8.56 5.76 -4.77
C SER A 314 7.14 5.45 -4.28
N THR A 315 6.64 6.29 -3.38
CA THR A 315 5.23 6.34 -2.97
C THR A 315 4.35 7.08 -3.97
N GLU A 316 4.94 7.67 -5.01
CA GLU A 316 4.23 8.42 -6.03
C GLU A 316 3.67 7.45 -7.08
N LEU A 317 2.61 6.70 -6.73
CA LEU A 317 1.64 6.38 -7.78
C LEU A 317 1.17 7.76 -8.22
N GLY A 318 1.73 8.23 -9.34
CA GLY A 318 1.61 9.62 -9.79
C GLY A 318 0.18 10.05 -9.57
N THR A 319 0.00 11.00 -8.64
CA THR A 319 -1.25 11.35 -7.95
C THR A 319 -2.45 10.79 -8.69
N VAL A 320 -2.86 9.55 -8.35
CA VAL A 320 -4.06 8.99 -8.94
C VAL A 320 -5.17 9.94 -8.53
N GLU A 321 -5.76 10.62 -9.50
CA GLU A 321 -6.93 11.43 -9.21
C GLU A 321 -7.97 10.48 -8.60
N PRO A 322 -8.43 10.75 -7.36
CA PRO A 322 -9.04 9.77 -6.47
C PRO A 322 -10.36 9.13 -6.96
N ASP A 323 -10.78 9.39 -8.19
CA ASP A 323 -12.13 9.09 -8.68
C ASP A 323 -12.15 8.34 -10.02
N VAL A 324 -10.97 8.00 -10.57
CA VAL A 324 -10.89 7.33 -11.87
C VAL A 324 -10.65 5.84 -11.68
N SER A 325 -11.61 5.02 -12.13
CA SER A 325 -11.37 3.61 -12.38
C SER A 325 -10.26 3.48 -13.43
N LEU A 326 -9.10 2.97 -13.03
CA LEU A 326 -7.96 2.82 -13.93
C LEU A 326 -8.18 1.59 -14.82
N PRO A 327 -7.89 1.67 -16.13
CA PRO A 327 -8.03 0.51 -17.00
C PRO A 327 -6.93 -0.54 -16.79
N MET A 328 -5.78 -0.16 -16.23
CA MET A 328 -4.69 -1.10 -15.90
C MET A 328 -3.74 -0.51 -14.85
N LEU A 329 -3.02 -1.40 -14.16
CA LEU A 329 -2.00 -1.03 -13.17
C LEU A 329 -0.66 -0.71 -13.86
N THR A 330 -0.23 0.55 -13.80
CA THR A 330 1.08 0.97 -14.31
C THR A 330 1.89 1.73 -13.27
N TRP A 331 3.21 1.73 -13.45
CA TRP A 331 4.17 2.41 -12.60
C TRP A 331 5.25 3.05 -13.47
N ARG A 332 5.87 4.13 -12.98
CA ARG A 332 7.05 4.70 -13.60
C ARG A 332 8.27 4.54 -12.69
N ASP A 333 9.25 3.77 -13.14
CA ASP A 333 10.51 3.54 -12.44
C ASP A 333 11.70 4.03 -13.29
N GLY A 334 12.43 5.03 -12.78
CA GLY A 334 13.61 5.57 -13.47
C GLY A 334 13.35 6.01 -14.92
N GLY A 335 12.14 6.51 -15.22
CA GLY A 335 11.70 6.92 -16.56
C GLY A 335 11.25 5.78 -17.49
N ALA A 336 11.30 4.53 -17.05
CA ALA A 336 10.64 3.41 -17.70
C ALA A 336 9.20 3.31 -17.21
N LEU A 337 8.27 3.06 -18.13
CA LEU A 337 6.88 2.75 -17.79
C LEU A 337 6.73 1.23 -17.72
N ILE A 338 6.17 0.74 -16.61
CA ILE A 338 6.03 -0.67 -16.32
C ILE A 338 4.54 -0.96 -16.12
N ARG A 339 4.03 -2.03 -16.73
CA ARG A 339 2.69 -2.56 -16.44
C ARG A 339 2.80 -3.76 -15.51
N TYR A 340 1.86 -3.83 -14.58
CA TYR A 340 1.67 -4.96 -13.69
C TYR A 340 0.32 -5.60 -13.95
N ASP A 341 0.25 -6.90 -13.70
CA ASP A 341 -1.00 -7.63 -13.56
C ASP A 341 -1.60 -7.23 -12.21
N ALA A 342 -2.79 -6.62 -12.19
CA ALA A 342 -3.34 -6.08 -10.95
C ALA A 342 -3.75 -7.20 -9.98
N ARG A 343 -4.13 -8.38 -10.47
CA ARG A 343 -4.51 -9.51 -9.61
C ARG A 343 -3.33 -10.17 -8.90
N THR A 344 -2.14 -10.17 -9.50
CA THR A 344 -0.96 -10.87 -8.98
C THR A 344 0.16 -9.92 -8.53
N GLY A 345 0.11 -8.66 -8.94
CA GLY A 345 1.16 -7.66 -8.72
C GLY A 345 2.46 -7.97 -9.45
N ARG A 346 2.44 -8.93 -10.39
CA ARG A 346 3.62 -9.32 -11.17
C ARG A 346 3.82 -8.38 -12.34
N ARG A 347 5.08 -8.07 -12.63
CA ARG A 347 5.44 -7.27 -13.81
C ARG A 347 5.08 -8.03 -15.09
N MET A 348 4.30 -7.39 -15.96
CA MET A 348 3.94 -7.93 -17.29
C MET A 348 4.96 -7.49 -18.35
N TRP A 349 5.18 -6.18 -18.47
CA TRP A 349 6.12 -5.60 -19.41
C TRP A 349 6.71 -4.30 -18.89
N SER A 350 7.81 -3.87 -19.50
CA SER A 350 8.37 -2.54 -19.31
C SER A 350 8.68 -1.93 -20.66
N ALA A 351 8.14 -0.75 -20.90
CA ALA A 351 8.48 0.04 -22.06
C ALA A 351 9.90 0.60 -21.88
N PRO A 352 10.66 0.75 -22.99
CA PRO A 352 11.94 1.44 -22.97
C PRO A 352 11.82 2.83 -22.35
N ARG A 353 12.88 3.26 -21.67
CA ARG A 353 12.95 4.61 -21.10
C ARG A 353 12.71 5.66 -22.18
N VAL A 354 12.06 6.74 -21.76
CA VAL A 354 11.90 7.94 -22.58
C VAL A 354 13.28 8.41 -23.08
N PRO A 355 13.45 8.71 -24.39
CA PRO A 355 14.71 9.21 -24.93
C PRO A 355 15.27 10.40 -24.14
N VAL A 356 16.60 10.53 -24.06
CA VAL A 356 17.27 11.52 -23.18
C VAL A 356 16.93 12.97 -23.57
N ASP A 357 16.67 13.21 -24.85
CA ASP A 357 16.18 14.47 -25.43
C ASP A 357 14.73 14.81 -25.04
N CYS A 358 13.99 13.84 -24.50
CA CYS A 358 12.65 13.98 -23.94
C CYS A 358 12.63 13.86 -22.39
N ALA A 359 13.68 13.29 -21.79
CA ALA A 359 13.76 12.97 -20.36
C ALA A 359 13.97 14.19 -19.44
N LYS A 360 14.26 15.37 -20.01
CA LYS A 360 14.44 16.62 -19.24
C LYS A 360 13.11 17.25 -18.81
N GLY A 361 11.99 16.81 -19.39
CA GLY A 361 10.65 17.32 -19.09
C GLY A 361 9.85 16.39 -18.19
N GLN A 362 8.82 16.94 -17.55
CA GLN A 362 7.74 16.13 -17.00
C GLN A 362 7.08 15.39 -18.17
N SER A 363 6.97 14.06 -18.06
CA SER A 363 6.13 13.27 -18.97
C SER A 363 4.84 12.92 -18.27
N THR A 364 3.73 13.03 -18.96
CA THR A 364 2.41 12.66 -18.44
C THR A 364 2.00 11.35 -19.11
N THR A 365 1.28 10.50 -18.37
CA THR A 365 0.75 9.24 -18.91
C THR A 365 -0.77 9.33 -18.93
N ALA A 366 -1.38 9.02 -20.07
CA ALA A 366 -2.80 8.70 -20.16
C ALA A 366 -2.95 7.19 -20.39
N ILE A 367 -3.95 6.57 -19.78
CA ILE A 367 -4.16 5.12 -19.87
C ILE A 367 -5.60 4.88 -20.28
N THR A 368 -5.81 4.13 -21.37
CA THR A 368 -7.13 3.67 -21.84
C THR A 368 -7.18 2.15 -21.76
N SER A 369 -8.35 1.56 -22.03
CA SER A 369 -8.54 0.11 -22.11
C SER A 369 -7.68 -0.56 -23.19
N THR A 370 -7.28 0.18 -24.23
CA THR A 370 -6.58 -0.35 -25.41
C THR A 370 -5.12 0.06 -25.50
N ALA A 371 -4.72 1.19 -24.89
CA ALA A 371 -3.37 1.70 -25.02
C ALA A 371 -2.91 2.54 -23.83
N VAL A 372 -1.59 2.69 -23.71
CA VAL A 372 -0.96 3.63 -22.79
C VAL A 372 -0.28 4.74 -23.57
N TYR A 373 -0.67 5.97 -23.33
CA TYR A 373 -0.18 7.15 -24.02
C TYR A 373 0.85 7.87 -23.16
N GLN A 374 2.08 7.96 -23.66
CA GLN A 374 3.13 8.77 -23.07
C GLN A 374 3.15 10.12 -23.79
N VAL A 375 2.89 11.19 -23.05
CA VAL A 375 2.97 12.56 -23.55
C VAL A 375 4.23 13.18 -23.00
N MET A 376 5.14 13.53 -23.90
CA MET A 376 6.51 13.94 -23.55
C MET A 376 6.84 15.25 -24.26
N LEU A 377 7.52 16.14 -23.56
CA LEU A 377 8.18 17.29 -24.19
C LEU A 377 9.57 16.88 -24.65
N CYS A 378 9.78 16.87 -25.96
CA CYS A 378 11.04 16.53 -26.59
C CYS A 378 11.68 17.77 -27.21
N GLY A 379 13.00 17.87 -27.21
CA GLY A 379 13.66 18.97 -27.90
C GLY A 379 15.17 18.88 -27.92
N THR A 380 15.74 19.18 -29.09
CA THR A 380 17.17 19.38 -29.28
C THR A 380 17.41 20.84 -29.70
N GLY A 381 17.96 21.66 -28.80
CA GLY A 381 18.22 23.09 -29.09
C GLY A 381 16.99 23.97 -28.89
N SER A 382 16.61 24.76 -29.91
CA SER A 382 15.54 25.77 -29.83
C SER A 382 14.15 25.26 -30.24
N THR A 383 14.05 24.07 -30.85
CA THR A 383 12.80 23.47 -31.27
C THR A 383 12.32 22.47 -30.23
N THR A 384 11.12 22.69 -29.70
CA THR A 384 10.43 21.76 -28.81
C THR A 384 9.18 21.19 -29.46
N THR A 385 8.97 19.90 -29.28
CA THR A 385 7.79 19.16 -29.75
C THR A 385 7.13 18.45 -28.57
N THR A 386 5.81 18.33 -28.60
CA THR A 386 5.08 17.38 -27.76
C THR A 386 5.02 16.09 -28.55
N ALA A 387 5.76 15.08 -28.12
CA ALA A 387 5.67 13.74 -28.64
C ALA A 387 4.59 12.98 -27.86
N ILE A 388 3.54 12.56 -28.56
CA ILE A 388 2.52 11.65 -28.03
C ILE A 388 2.83 10.27 -28.59
N ARG A 389 3.14 9.33 -27.72
CA ARG A 389 3.46 7.95 -28.08
C ARG A 389 2.45 7.00 -27.47
N ALA A 390 1.74 6.26 -28.31
CA ALA A 390 0.83 5.20 -27.89
C ALA A 390 1.59 3.87 -27.81
N LEU A 391 1.43 3.20 -26.68
CA LEU A 391 1.93 1.87 -26.41
C LEU A 391 0.76 0.89 -26.40
N ASP A 392 0.95 -0.27 -27.00
CA ASP A 392 0.01 -1.38 -26.88
C ASP A 392 -0.14 -1.76 -25.41
N ALA A 393 -1.38 -1.80 -24.90
CA ALA A 393 -1.66 -2.06 -23.50
C ALA A 393 -1.10 -3.41 -23.05
N LEU A 394 -1.16 -4.44 -23.89
CA LEU A 394 -0.80 -5.83 -23.55
C LEU A 394 0.72 -6.08 -23.55
N THR A 395 1.46 -5.43 -24.43
CA THR A 395 2.88 -5.72 -24.71
C THR A 395 3.83 -4.58 -24.36
N GLY A 396 3.33 -3.35 -24.22
CA GLY A 396 4.13 -2.15 -24.02
C GLY A 396 4.91 -1.70 -25.27
N THR A 397 4.68 -2.34 -26.42
CA THR A 397 5.33 -1.98 -27.69
C THR A 397 4.72 -0.69 -28.26
N PRO A 398 5.52 0.21 -28.87
CA PRO A 398 4.98 1.40 -29.51
C PRO A 398 4.18 1.04 -30.77
N ILE A 399 2.95 1.50 -30.85
CA ILE A 399 2.02 1.24 -31.98
C ILE A 399 1.68 2.50 -32.79
N ALA A 400 1.70 3.66 -32.14
CA ALA A 400 1.55 4.95 -32.80
C ALA A 400 2.41 6.02 -32.12
N GLN A 401 2.81 7.01 -32.92
CA GLN A 401 3.48 8.21 -32.42
C GLN A 401 3.05 9.40 -33.27
N ARG A 402 2.92 10.56 -32.62
CA ARG A 402 2.73 11.84 -33.28
C ARG A 402 3.51 12.92 -32.56
N ASP A 403 4.29 13.67 -33.33
CA ASP A 403 5.02 14.82 -32.82
C ASP A 403 4.27 16.10 -33.22
N LEU A 404 3.96 16.92 -32.22
CA LEU A 404 3.24 18.18 -32.38
C LEU A 404 4.21 19.33 -32.10
N ALA A 405 4.22 20.33 -32.99
CA ALA A 405 5.05 21.51 -32.77
C ALA A 405 4.50 22.34 -31.60
N VAL A 406 5.36 22.61 -30.60
CA VAL A 406 4.98 23.36 -29.40
C VAL A 406 5.71 24.69 -29.38
N PRO A 407 5.00 25.83 -29.32
CA PRO A 407 5.64 27.15 -29.30
C PRO A 407 6.36 27.45 -27.98
N ASP A 408 5.96 26.85 -26.86
CA ASP A 408 6.54 27.11 -25.53
C ASP A 408 7.02 25.84 -24.83
N ALA A 409 8.35 25.66 -24.80
CA ALA A 409 9.06 24.59 -24.10
C ALA A 409 8.79 24.51 -22.59
N ARG A 410 8.22 25.55 -21.98
CA ARG A 410 8.09 25.66 -20.51
C ARG A 410 6.79 25.12 -19.95
N ARG A 411 5.77 24.86 -20.79
CA ARG A 411 4.47 24.39 -20.32
C ARG A 411 4.29 22.92 -20.64
N VAL A 412 4.05 22.14 -19.60
CA VAL A 412 3.80 20.71 -19.70
C VAL A 412 2.40 20.52 -20.27
N PRO A 413 2.23 19.67 -21.29
CA PRO A 413 0.91 19.34 -21.78
C PRO A 413 0.05 18.76 -20.65
N GLU A 414 -1.16 19.28 -20.54
CA GLU A 414 -2.18 18.69 -19.68
C GLU A 414 -2.78 17.51 -20.43
N VAL A 415 -2.99 16.40 -19.73
CA VAL A 415 -3.48 15.16 -20.32
C VAL A 415 -4.62 14.68 -19.45
N SER A 416 -5.78 14.48 -20.05
CA SER A 416 -6.94 13.92 -19.39
C SER A 416 -7.45 12.69 -20.16
N VAL A 417 -8.06 11.76 -19.44
CA VAL A 417 -8.72 10.60 -20.03
C VAL A 417 -10.15 10.56 -19.53
N VAL A 418 -11.09 10.48 -20.47
CA VAL A 418 -12.52 10.40 -20.19
C VAL A 418 -13.08 9.28 -21.06
N ASP A 419 -13.52 8.19 -20.44
CA ASP A 419 -14.14 7.04 -21.12
C ASP A 419 -13.36 6.55 -22.37
N ASP A 420 -12.06 6.29 -22.17
CA ASP A 420 -11.08 5.90 -23.20
C ASP A 420 -10.78 6.96 -24.28
N VAL A 421 -11.33 8.17 -24.18
CA VAL A 421 -10.91 9.31 -24.99
C VAL A 421 -9.76 10.01 -24.29
N VAL A 422 -8.63 10.12 -24.98
CA VAL A 422 -7.50 10.90 -24.50
C VAL A 422 -7.60 12.30 -25.06
N SER A 423 -7.48 13.27 -24.16
CA SER A 423 -7.25 14.66 -24.50
C SER A 423 -5.84 15.06 -24.13
N VAL A 424 -5.18 15.78 -25.04
CA VAL A 424 -3.90 16.43 -24.75
C VAL A 424 -4.05 17.91 -25.05
N ASP A 425 -3.91 18.74 -24.03
CA ASP A 425 -4.01 20.20 -24.10
C ASP A 425 -2.62 20.83 -23.93
N TRP A 426 -2.29 21.83 -24.76
CA TRP A 426 -1.07 22.62 -24.58
C TRP A 426 -1.26 24.09 -24.95
N ASP A 427 -0.66 24.96 -24.15
CA ASP A 427 -0.82 26.40 -24.30
C ASP A 427 0.21 27.04 -25.25
N GLN A 428 -0.19 28.16 -25.86
CA GLN A 428 0.68 29.08 -26.58
C GLN A 428 0.76 30.39 -25.81
N ARG A 429 1.97 30.89 -25.48
CA ARG A 429 2.18 32.15 -24.71
C ARG A 429 1.36 33.36 -25.15
N ALA A 430 0.93 33.41 -26.41
CA ALA A 430 0.16 34.51 -26.98
C ALA A 430 -0.93 34.02 -27.96
N GLY A 431 -1.38 32.78 -27.85
CA GLY A 431 -2.33 32.16 -28.78
C GLY A 431 -3.43 31.37 -28.08
N PRO A 432 -4.45 30.90 -28.81
CA PRO A 432 -5.47 30.02 -28.25
C PRO A 432 -4.82 28.70 -27.81
N LEU A 433 -5.27 28.17 -26.68
CA LEU A 433 -5.01 26.80 -26.22
C LEU A 433 -5.30 25.84 -27.37
N ARG A 434 -4.34 24.98 -27.69
CA ARG A 434 -4.52 23.93 -28.69
C ARG A 434 -4.68 22.61 -27.99
N HIS A 435 -5.48 21.75 -28.59
CA HIS A 435 -5.66 20.42 -28.07
C HIS A 435 -5.81 19.41 -29.20
N VAL A 436 -5.68 18.15 -28.85
CA VAL A 436 -5.99 17.02 -29.73
C VAL A 436 -6.73 15.97 -28.92
N HIS A 437 -7.82 15.47 -29.48
CA HIS A 437 -8.61 14.38 -28.91
C HIS A 437 -8.53 13.16 -29.82
N PHE A 438 -8.39 11.99 -29.24
CA PHE A 438 -8.41 10.73 -29.99
C PHE A 438 -8.92 9.59 -29.10
N ALA A 439 -9.71 8.69 -29.69
CA ALA A 439 -10.31 7.55 -29.00
C ALA A 439 -9.50 6.27 -29.14
N SER A 440 -8.63 6.20 -30.15
CA SER A 440 -7.81 5.03 -30.43
C SER A 440 -6.38 5.42 -30.84
N PRO A 441 -5.42 4.47 -30.76
CA PRO A 441 -4.07 4.69 -31.27
C PRO A 441 -4.01 5.01 -32.77
N ASP A 442 -4.95 4.52 -33.57
CA ASP A 442 -4.99 4.77 -35.01
C ASP A 442 -5.41 6.22 -35.31
N ASP A 443 -6.37 6.75 -34.54
CA ASP A 443 -6.84 8.13 -34.66
C ASP A 443 -5.74 9.14 -34.31
N LEU A 444 -4.80 8.78 -33.42
CA LEU A 444 -3.74 9.68 -32.98
C LEU A 444 -3.00 10.34 -34.16
N ARG A 445 -2.79 9.61 -35.25
CA ARG A 445 -2.05 10.10 -36.42
C ARG A 445 -2.81 11.16 -37.22
N THR A 446 -4.14 11.06 -37.26
CA THR A 446 -5.01 11.87 -38.11
C THR A 446 -5.87 12.87 -37.33
N ALA A 447 -5.94 12.74 -36.00
CA ALA A 447 -6.77 13.59 -35.15
C ALA A 447 -6.50 15.08 -35.41
N GLU A 448 -7.56 15.84 -35.60
CA GLU A 448 -7.42 17.26 -35.90
C GLU A 448 -6.94 18.03 -34.67
N VAL A 449 -6.12 19.05 -34.87
CA VAL A 449 -5.75 19.98 -33.80
C VAL A 449 -6.74 21.12 -33.83
N THR A 450 -7.64 21.15 -32.84
CA THR A 450 -8.78 22.06 -32.80
C THR A 450 -8.56 23.24 -31.84
N GLU A 451 -9.36 24.29 -32.01
CA GLU A 451 -9.48 25.44 -31.09
C GLU A 451 -10.06 24.99 -29.74
N PRO A 452 -9.70 25.64 -28.61
CA PRO A 452 -9.83 25.08 -27.27
C PRO A 452 -11.23 24.55 -26.96
N ALA A 453 -11.30 23.24 -26.71
CA ALA A 453 -12.48 22.49 -26.36
C ALA A 453 -12.09 21.58 -25.20
N SER A 454 -12.57 21.88 -24.00
CA SER A 454 -12.38 20.98 -22.86
C SER A 454 -13.38 19.84 -22.98
N VAL A 455 -12.92 18.59 -22.92
CA VAL A 455 -13.82 17.43 -22.83
C VAL A 455 -14.34 17.38 -21.41
N LEU A 456 -15.65 17.44 -21.26
CA LEU A 456 -16.34 17.39 -19.97
C LEU A 456 -16.68 15.95 -19.60
N SER A 457 -17.17 15.17 -20.57
CA SER A 457 -17.56 13.78 -20.41
C SER A 457 -17.54 13.09 -21.78
N ALA A 458 -17.37 11.77 -21.83
CA ALA A 458 -17.41 11.02 -23.07
C ALA A 458 -18.05 9.66 -22.81
N ASP A 459 -18.45 8.98 -23.87
CA ASP A 459 -18.79 7.57 -23.80
C ASP A 459 -18.42 6.92 -25.16
N PRO A 460 -18.68 5.62 -25.37
CA PRO A 460 -18.37 4.97 -26.64
C PRO A 460 -19.04 5.62 -27.88
N THR A 461 -20.10 6.39 -27.69
CA THR A 461 -20.99 6.89 -28.75
C THR A 461 -20.96 8.41 -28.93
N ALA A 462 -20.57 9.18 -27.92
CA ALA A 462 -20.53 10.63 -27.99
C ALA A 462 -19.47 11.25 -27.08
N VAL A 463 -19.08 12.48 -27.40
CA VAL A 463 -18.20 13.31 -26.59
C VAL A 463 -18.92 14.61 -26.27
N LEU A 464 -18.94 14.95 -24.99
CA LEU A 464 -19.40 16.23 -24.49
C LEU A 464 -18.20 17.14 -24.31
N SER A 465 -18.15 18.23 -25.06
CA SER A 465 -17.05 19.20 -24.99
C SER A 465 -17.57 20.63 -24.90
N THR A 466 -16.74 21.52 -24.36
CA THR A 466 -17.06 22.95 -24.26
C THR A 466 -16.04 23.80 -25.00
N VAL A 467 -16.50 24.60 -25.96
CA VAL A 467 -15.70 25.59 -26.70
C VAL A 467 -16.13 26.98 -26.28
N GLY A 468 -15.30 27.65 -25.47
CA GLY A 468 -15.65 28.92 -24.85
C GLY A 468 -16.86 28.78 -23.92
N SER A 469 -18.01 29.32 -24.31
CA SER A 469 -19.27 29.21 -23.55
C SER A 469 -20.28 28.22 -24.13
N ARG A 470 -19.92 27.53 -25.23
CA ARG A 470 -20.81 26.58 -25.90
C ARG A 470 -20.43 25.17 -25.52
N THR A 471 -21.35 24.47 -24.88
CA THR A 471 -21.24 23.03 -24.68
C THR A 471 -21.92 22.30 -25.83
N THR A 472 -21.22 21.36 -26.45
CA THR A 472 -21.67 20.60 -27.61
C THR A 472 -21.56 19.11 -27.35
N LEU A 473 -22.63 18.39 -27.70
CA LEU A 473 -22.61 16.94 -27.78
C LEU A 473 -22.28 16.55 -29.22
N THR A 474 -21.19 15.80 -29.40
CA THR A 474 -20.75 15.30 -30.71
C THR A 474 -20.89 13.78 -30.74
N GLU A 475 -21.84 13.26 -31.52
CA GLU A 475 -22.00 11.82 -31.74
C GLU A 475 -20.88 11.29 -32.66
N ARG A 476 -20.21 10.20 -32.26
CA ARG A 476 -19.09 9.62 -33.02
C ARG A 476 -19.50 9.12 -34.40
N ASP A 477 -20.66 8.48 -34.49
CA ASP A 477 -21.14 7.90 -35.76
C ASP A 477 -21.64 8.97 -36.75
N HIS A 478 -21.87 10.20 -36.27
CA HIS A 478 -22.37 11.32 -37.06
C HIS A 478 -21.61 12.60 -36.73
N PRO A 479 -20.34 12.74 -37.14
CA PRO A 479 -19.52 13.91 -36.81
C PRO A 479 -20.06 15.23 -37.38
N ALA A 480 -20.91 15.17 -38.41
CA ALA A 480 -21.64 16.33 -38.93
C ALA A 480 -22.84 16.76 -38.04
N GLY A 481 -23.20 15.95 -37.05
CA GLY A 481 -24.34 16.11 -36.15
C GLY A 481 -23.99 16.70 -34.79
N THR A 482 -23.08 17.66 -34.72
CA THR A 482 -22.82 18.39 -33.46
C THR A 482 -24.10 19.10 -33.01
N ARG A 483 -24.62 18.72 -31.84
CA ARG A 483 -25.81 19.35 -31.26
C ARG A 483 -25.39 20.25 -30.11
N PRO A 484 -25.65 21.56 -30.16
CA PRO A 484 -25.42 22.42 -29.00
C PRO A 484 -26.38 22.02 -27.89
N LEU A 485 -25.89 21.86 -26.66
CA LEU A 485 -26.82 21.82 -25.54
C LEU A 485 -27.49 23.20 -25.43
N PRO A 486 -28.81 23.24 -25.16
CA PRO A 486 -29.49 24.50 -24.94
C PRO A 486 -28.77 25.25 -23.82
N VAL A 487 -28.13 26.36 -24.19
CA VAL A 487 -27.47 27.25 -23.24
C VAL A 487 -28.55 27.81 -22.34
N VAL A 488 -28.72 27.23 -21.16
CA VAL A 488 -29.54 27.85 -20.12
C VAL A 488 -28.74 29.04 -19.59
N LEU A 489 -28.98 30.18 -20.25
CA LEU A 489 -28.43 31.49 -19.95
C LEU A 489 -28.56 31.83 -18.46
N GLY A 490 -27.42 32.07 -17.79
CA GLY A 490 -27.38 32.37 -16.36
C GLY A 490 -26.10 33.01 -15.81
N HIS A 491 -25.51 33.99 -16.50
CA HIS A 491 -24.73 35.09 -15.88
C HIS A 491 -23.29 34.90 -15.38
N ALA A 492 -22.68 33.72 -15.41
CA ALA A 492 -21.26 33.61 -15.04
C ALA A 492 -20.32 33.99 -16.20
N ARG A 493 -20.11 35.29 -16.43
CA ARG A 493 -18.93 35.74 -17.17
C ARG A 493 -17.70 35.33 -16.34
N TYR A 494 -16.92 34.36 -16.80
CA TYR A 494 -15.59 33.97 -16.30
C TYR A 494 -15.46 32.88 -15.21
N SER A 495 -16.51 32.17 -14.77
CA SER A 495 -16.30 30.94 -13.97
C SER A 495 -16.56 29.70 -14.81
N LEU A 496 -15.72 28.68 -14.60
CA LEU A 496 -15.63 27.43 -15.36
C LEU A 496 -17.01 26.80 -15.63
N PRO A 497 -17.24 26.25 -16.85
CA PRO A 497 -18.53 25.69 -17.25
C PRO A 497 -18.77 24.35 -16.55
N TYR A 498 -19.78 24.28 -15.68
CA TYR A 498 -20.17 23.11 -14.88
C TYR A 498 -19.10 22.64 -13.88
N ARG A 499 -19.48 22.40 -12.62
CA ARG A 499 -18.55 21.80 -11.65
C ARG A 499 -18.19 20.38 -12.09
N GLU A 500 -19.20 19.66 -12.59
CA GLU A 500 -19.01 18.35 -13.16
C GLU A 500 -20.17 17.98 -14.09
N THR A 501 -19.89 17.14 -15.09
CA THR A 501 -20.90 16.61 -15.99
C THR A 501 -20.64 15.13 -16.27
N LEU A 502 -21.69 14.32 -16.24
CA LEU A 502 -21.67 12.89 -16.48
C LEU A 502 -22.55 12.56 -17.68
N LEU A 503 -21.98 11.86 -18.67
CA LEU A 503 -22.69 11.33 -19.82
C LEU A 503 -23.15 9.90 -19.52
N LEU A 504 -24.46 9.71 -19.35
CA LEU A 504 -25.09 8.40 -19.27
C LEU A 504 -25.58 7.96 -20.66
N ALA A 505 -25.97 6.69 -20.81
CA ALA A 505 -26.40 6.16 -22.10
C ALA A 505 -27.64 6.89 -22.68
N GLU A 506 -28.57 7.34 -21.84
CA GLU A 506 -29.79 8.05 -22.26
C GLU A 506 -29.80 9.53 -21.87
N GLU A 507 -28.95 9.96 -20.94
CA GLU A 507 -29.00 11.31 -20.36
C GLU A 507 -27.62 11.98 -20.22
N VAL A 508 -27.62 13.31 -20.25
CA VAL A 508 -26.52 14.14 -19.74
C VAL A 508 -26.94 14.61 -18.36
N VAL A 509 -26.11 14.38 -17.35
CA VAL A 509 -26.34 14.81 -15.96
C VAL A 509 -25.28 15.85 -15.61
N SER A 510 -25.66 17.00 -15.05
CA SER A 510 -24.70 18.04 -14.69
C SER A 510 -24.97 18.65 -13.33
N ILE A 511 -23.89 19.04 -12.66
CA ILE A 511 -23.88 19.83 -11.43
C ILE A 511 -23.54 21.30 -11.77
N ASP A 512 -24.50 22.18 -11.51
CA ASP A 512 -24.36 23.65 -11.60
C ASP A 512 -24.88 24.28 -10.29
N ASP A 513 -25.93 25.12 -10.31
CA ASP A 513 -26.69 25.57 -9.13
C ASP A 513 -27.60 24.48 -8.52
N GLY A 514 -27.29 23.21 -8.82
CA GLY A 514 -28.11 22.04 -8.56
C GLY A 514 -27.92 20.98 -9.64
N LEU A 515 -28.64 19.87 -9.50
CA LEU A 515 -28.58 18.76 -10.44
C LEU A 515 -29.58 18.96 -11.58
N ARG A 516 -29.10 18.85 -12.82
CA ARG A 516 -29.91 18.95 -14.02
C ARG A 516 -29.66 17.76 -14.95
N THR A 517 -30.70 17.36 -15.68
CA THR A 517 -30.64 16.22 -16.60
C THR A 517 -31.23 16.60 -17.95
N TRP A 518 -30.57 16.20 -19.04
CA TRP A 518 -31.08 16.34 -20.41
C TRP A 518 -31.12 14.99 -21.09
N HIS A 519 -32.20 14.66 -21.76
CA HIS A 519 -32.25 13.44 -22.56
C HIS A 519 -31.37 13.60 -23.81
N ARG A 520 -30.55 12.60 -24.13
CA ARG A 520 -29.54 12.72 -25.20
C ARG A 520 -30.15 12.83 -26.59
N GLY A 521 -31.28 12.18 -26.82
CA GLY A 521 -31.90 12.10 -28.14
C GLY A 521 -32.42 13.44 -28.67
N ASP A 522 -32.89 14.32 -27.79
CA ASP A 522 -33.55 15.59 -28.13
C ASP A 522 -32.98 16.80 -27.35
N LEU A 523 -32.08 16.56 -26.38
CA LEU A 523 -31.51 17.57 -25.49
C LEU A 523 -32.58 18.38 -24.73
N VAL A 524 -33.77 17.80 -24.56
CA VAL A 524 -34.83 18.39 -23.75
C VAL A 524 -34.48 18.17 -22.28
N GLU A 525 -34.51 19.25 -21.52
CA GLU A 525 -34.28 19.21 -20.08
C GLU A 525 -35.42 18.44 -19.40
N ASN A 526 -35.08 17.37 -18.69
CA ASN A 526 -36.00 16.47 -18.01
C ASN A 526 -35.85 16.53 -16.48
N THR A 527 -35.27 17.62 -15.96
CA THR A 527 -34.84 17.74 -14.56
C THR A 527 -35.95 17.25 -13.59
N PRO A 528 -35.73 16.12 -12.89
CA PRO A 528 -36.71 15.61 -11.95
C PRO A 528 -36.89 16.58 -10.76
N PRO A 529 -38.07 16.63 -10.14
CA PRO A 529 -38.37 17.59 -9.08
C PRO A 529 -37.58 17.29 -7.78
N ASN A 530 -36.58 18.12 -7.49
CA ASN A 530 -36.10 18.54 -6.16
C ASN A 530 -36.05 17.49 -5.02
N SER A 531 -35.06 16.58 -5.02
CA SER A 531 -34.68 15.86 -3.78
C SER A 531 -33.31 16.27 -3.20
N LEU A 532 -32.51 17.07 -3.90
CA LEU A 532 -31.20 17.52 -3.42
C LEU A 532 -31.23 18.73 -2.47
N ALA A 533 -32.40 19.20 -2.02
CA ALA A 533 -32.54 20.43 -1.23
C ALA A 533 -31.74 20.50 0.10
N ARG A 534 -30.96 19.46 0.44
CA ARG A 534 -30.15 19.34 1.66
C ARG A 534 -28.65 19.10 1.43
N CYS A 535 -28.16 19.12 0.18
CA CYS A 535 -26.74 18.90 -0.10
C CYS A 535 -26.27 19.85 -1.23
N ASP A 536 -25.02 20.32 -1.15
CA ASP A 536 -24.32 20.96 -2.27
C ASP A 536 -23.57 19.85 -3.02
N PRO A 537 -24.11 19.35 -4.15
CA PRO A 537 -23.46 18.28 -4.89
C PRO A 537 -22.11 18.79 -5.41
N ALA A 538 -21.07 18.03 -5.10
CA ALA A 538 -19.71 18.32 -5.51
C ALA A 538 -19.28 17.38 -6.64
N GLN A 539 -19.74 16.12 -6.59
CA GLN A 539 -19.32 15.10 -7.55
C GLN A 539 -20.42 14.09 -7.98
N LEU A 540 -20.31 13.53 -9.19
CA LEU A 540 -21.11 12.49 -9.83
C LEU A 540 -20.22 11.30 -10.16
N LEU A 541 -20.51 10.15 -9.56
CA LEU A 541 -19.75 8.92 -9.77
C LEU A 541 -20.68 7.81 -10.28
N PRO A 542 -20.60 7.44 -11.57
CA PRO A 542 -21.33 6.29 -12.09
C PRO A 542 -20.75 5.00 -11.51
N ALA A 543 -21.59 4.13 -10.97
CA ALA A 543 -21.21 2.84 -10.43
C ALA A 543 -22.20 1.74 -10.86
N PRO A 544 -21.79 0.46 -10.81
CA PRO A 544 -22.69 -0.66 -11.02
C PRO A 544 -23.97 -0.56 -10.19
N GLY A 545 -25.13 -0.45 -10.87
CA GLY A 545 -26.44 -0.35 -10.25
C GLY A 545 -26.86 1.02 -9.70
N ILE A 546 -25.99 2.05 -9.72
CA ILE A 546 -26.25 3.33 -9.06
C ILE A 546 -25.48 4.50 -9.69
N VAL A 547 -26.04 5.70 -9.66
CA VAL A 547 -25.28 6.95 -9.82
C VAL A 547 -25.14 7.57 -8.44
N LEU A 548 -23.91 7.76 -7.99
CA LEU A 548 -23.62 8.39 -6.69
C LEU A 548 -23.46 9.88 -6.89
N ILE A 549 -24.10 10.65 -6.02
CA ILE A 549 -23.91 12.09 -5.90
C ILE A 549 -23.17 12.32 -4.59
N LEU A 550 -21.92 12.76 -4.67
CA LEU A 550 -21.11 13.11 -3.51
C LEU A 550 -21.34 14.58 -3.17
N CYS A 551 -21.55 14.84 -1.90
CA CYS A 551 -21.92 16.12 -1.36
C CYS A 551 -20.82 16.64 -0.46
N ASP A 552 -20.45 17.90 -0.65
CA ASP A 552 -19.66 18.63 0.34
C ASP A 552 -20.57 19.02 1.51
N ALA A 553 -20.12 18.77 2.75
CA ALA A 553 -20.81 19.31 3.91
C ALA A 553 -20.85 20.84 3.79
N ALA A 554 -22.05 21.42 3.85
CA ALA A 554 -22.24 22.86 3.83
C ALA A 554 -21.63 23.51 5.08
N THR A 555 -20.33 23.80 5.08
CA THR A 555 -19.52 24.63 6.02
C THR A 555 -19.71 24.50 7.54
N THR A 556 -20.67 23.73 8.04
CA THR A 556 -20.82 23.35 9.45
C THR A 556 -20.23 21.96 9.64
N ALA A 557 -18.89 21.93 9.63
CA ALA A 557 -17.95 20.92 10.15
C ALA A 557 -18.22 19.40 9.93
N GLU A 558 -17.24 18.78 9.26
CA GLU A 558 -16.71 17.40 9.42
C GLU A 558 -17.33 16.18 8.69
N THR A 559 -18.42 16.28 7.93
CA THR A 559 -19.06 15.06 7.35
C THR A 559 -19.37 15.17 5.84
N GLN A 560 -18.82 14.30 5.01
CA GLN A 560 -19.23 14.13 3.61
C GLN A 560 -20.54 13.33 3.53
N GLN A 561 -21.32 13.50 2.46
CA GLN A 561 -22.55 12.75 2.25
C GLN A 561 -22.61 12.15 0.85
N ILE A 562 -23.07 10.91 0.74
CA ILE A 562 -23.34 10.24 -0.54
C ILE A 562 -24.85 10.05 -0.69
N ILE A 563 -25.38 10.39 -1.85
CA ILE A 563 -26.77 10.10 -2.25
C ILE A 563 -26.72 9.15 -3.45
N GLY A 564 -27.28 7.95 -3.30
CA GLY A 564 -27.37 6.98 -4.39
C GLY A 564 -28.69 7.12 -5.15
N ALA A 565 -28.64 7.24 -6.48
CA ALA A 565 -29.82 7.28 -7.34
C ALA A 565 -29.80 6.17 -8.40
N ALA A 566 -30.88 5.37 -8.49
CA ALA A 566 -31.04 4.31 -9.48
C ALA A 566 -32.43 4.35 -10.12
N HIS A 567 -32.49 3.93 -11.38
CA HIS A 567 -33.74 3.74 -12.12
C HIS A 567 -34.46 2.47 -11.60
N ARG A 568 -35.76 2.59 -11.29
CA ARG A 568 -36.59 1.52 -10.73
C ARG A 568 -37.16 0.57 -11.78
#